data_AF-A0A956IAS5-F1
#
_entry.id   AF-A0A956IAS5-F1
#
_cell.length_a   1.000
_cell.length_b   1.000
_cell.length_c   1.000
_cell.angle_alpha   90.00
_cell.angle_beta   90.00
_cell.angle_gamma   90.00
#
_symmetry.space_group_name_H-M   'P 1'
#
loop_
_entity.id
_entity.type
_entity.pdbx_description
1 polymer ?
#
loop_
_entity_poly.entity_id
_entity_poly.type
_entity_poly.pdbx_seq_one_letter_code
_entity_poly.pdbx_strand_id
1 'polypeptide(L)'
;MIPSPRLLWLTFAGLAVATLPVAIDAALWPLVAGLWAVLIGGMLVDAVVLLRARPELETDVPTAVGVGDDLEVFVRMRHRSVFPLRATFRSEVDLPLLPRGDVDASARRTTEVVVPVAAPRRGGARLRALWTRLDGPLRFLRRIDRHSLEDEVAVVPNAERVRELALAHFGAQRYGGVHVVKRRGDGGELDSLEAYEPGMDLRTVDWKASARHQA
;
A
#
# COMPACT_ATOMS: atom_id res chain seq x y z
N MET A 1 -13.29 -16.39 16.42
CA MET A 1 -13.72 -16.90 15.10
C MET A 1 -15.02 -16.24 14.74
N ILE A 2 -15.25 -15.98 13.45
CA ILE A 2 -16.48 -15.33 12.97
C ILE A 2 -17.20 -16.24 11.97
N PRO A 3 -18.54 -16.27 11.99
CA PRO A 3 -19.31 -16.99 10.98
C PRO A 3 -19.16 -16.35 9.60
N SER A 4 -19.24 -17.18 8.56
CA SER A 4 -19.25 -16.73 7.17
C SER A 4 -20.67 -16.43 6.68
N PRO A 5 -20.83 -15.60 5.63
CA PRO A 5 -22.13 -15.39 4.98
C PRO A 5 -22.74 -16.69 4.46
N ARG A 6 -21.91 -17.67 4.07
CA ARG A 6 -22.40 -18.97 3.59
C ARG A 6 -23.10 -19.74 4.69
N LEU A 7 -22.54 -19.74 5.90
CA LEU A 7 -23.19 -20.37 7.05
C LEU A 7 -24.53 -19.69 7.36
N LEU A 8 -24.59 -18.36 7.28
CA LEU A 8 -25.84 -17.62 7.49
C LEU A 8 -26.92 -17.99 6.47
N TRP A 9 -26.56 -18.10 5.19
CA TRP A 9 -27.51 -18.53 4.16
C TRP A 9 -27.97 -19.98 4.34
N LEU A 10 -27.06 -20.90 4.68
CA LEU A 10 -27.41 -22.31 4.90
C LEU A 10 -28.28 -22.51 6.13
N THR A 11 -28.01 -21.77 7.22
CA THR A 11 -28.85 -21.81 8.42
C THR A 11 -30.25 -21.27 8.13
N PHE A 12 -30.36 -20.17 7.38
CA PHE A 12 -31.66 -19.62 6.98
C PHE A 12 -32.45 -20.59 6.07
N ALA A 13 -31.78 -21.19 5.08
CA ALA A 13 -32.39 -22.21 4.23
C ALA A 13 -32.79 -23.45 5.04
N GLY A 14 -31.95 -23.91 5.96
CA GLY A 14 -32.24 -25.02 6.86
C GLY A 14 -33.45 -24.75 7.77
N LEU A 15 -33.61 -23.51 8.22
CA LEU A 15 -34.78 -23.09 8.99
C LEU A 15 -36.07 -23.15 8.15
N ALA A 16 -36.03 -22.73 6.89
CA ALA A 16 -37.17 -22.88 5.98
C ALA A 16 -37.54 -24.36 5.77
N VAL A 17 -36.54 -25.23 5.58
CA VAL A 17 -36.74 -26.69 5.45
C VAL A 17 -37.32 -27.30 6.74
N ALA A 18 -36.99 -26.76 7.91
CA ALA A 18 -37.52 -27.21 9.19
C ALA A 18 -39.05 -27.00 9.35
N THR A 19 -39.70 -26.25 8.46
CA THR A 19 -41.16 -26.10 8.43
C THR A 19 -41.88 -27.25 7.73
N LEU A 20 -41.18 -28.04 6.90
CA LEU A 20 -41.77 -29.14 6.13
C LEU A 20 -42.41 -30.24 6.99
N PRO A 21 -41.81 -30.70 8.11
CA PRO A 21 -42.44 -31.72 8.95
C PRO A 21 -43.76 -31.25 9.56
N VAL A 22 -43.92 -29.94 9.78
CA VAL A 22 -45.16 -29.35 10.30
C VAL A 22 -46.24 -29.30 9.21
N ALA A 23 -45.85 -29.01 7.97
CA ALA A 23 -46.79 -28.84 6.86
C ALA A 23 -47.18 -30.16 6.15
N ILE A 24 -46.31 -31.17 6.18
CA ILE A 24 -46.46 -32.40 5.37
C ILE A 24 -46.62 -33.63 6.25
N ASP A 25 -45.58 -34.00 7.01
CA ASP A 25 -45.55 -35.20 7.84
C ASP A 25 -44.52 -35.07 8.98
N ALA A 26 -44.96 -35.30 10.22
CA ALA A 26 -44.11 -35.29 11.40
C ALA A 26 -42.98 -36.33 11.34
N ALA A 27 -43.12 -37.41 10.56
CA ALA A 27 -42.07 -38.41 10.37
C ALA A 27 -40.79 -37.84 9.73
N LEU A 28 -40.81 -36.63 9.18
CA LEU A 28 -39.66 -35.95 8.57
C LEU A 28 -38.71 -35.28 9.59
N TRP A 29 -39.09 -35.18 10.87
CA TRP A 29 -38.25 -34.56 11.92
C TRP A 29 -36.81 -35.11 12.01
N PRO A 30 -36.56 -36.44 11.89
CA PRO A 30 -35.21 -36.98 11.88
C PRO A 30 -34.33 -36.46 10.73
N LEU A 31 -34.91 -36.17 9.56
CA LEU A 31 -34.16 -35.59 8.42
C LEU A 31 -33.72 -34.16 8.73
N VAL A 32 -34.60 -33.36 9.34
CA VAL A 32 -34.27 -32.00 9.78
C VAL A 32 -33.17 -32.04 10.84
N ALA A 33 -33.30 -32.93 11.84
CA ALA A 33 -32.25 -33.12 12.85
C ALA A 33 -30.91 -33.55 12.22
N GLY A 34 -30.95 -34.47 11.25
CA GLY A 34 -29.78 -34.90 10.49
C GLY A 34 -29.11 -33.76 9.72
N LEU A 35 -29.89 -32.90 9.05
CA LEU A 35 -29.39 -31.72 8.34
C LEU A 35 -28.63 -30.78 9.29
N TRP A 36 -29.23 -30.46 10.44
CA TRP A 36 -28.59 -29.61 11.45
C TRP A 36 -27.35 -30.27 12.07
N ALA A 37 -27.38 -31.59 12.30
CA ALA A 37 -26.22 -32.34 12.78
C ALA A 37 -25.05 -32.29 11.78
N VAL A 38 -25.32 -32.41 10.48
CA VAL A 38 -24.31 -32.27 9.42
C VAL A 38 -23.73 -30.85 9.40
N LEU A 39 -24.59 -29.83 9.51
CA LEU A 39 -24.14 -28.43 9.54
C LEU A 39 -23.23 -28.16 10.75
N ILE A 40 -23.64 -28.58 11.95
CA ILE A 40 -22.87 -28.46 13.18
C ILE A 40 -21.54 -29.24 13.07
N GLY A 41 -21.59 -30.46 12.52
CA GLY A 41 -20.40 -31.26 12.25
C GLY A 41 -19.42 -30.54 11.33
N GLY A 42 -19.91 -29.92 10.25
CA GLY A 42 -19.07 -29.12 9.35
C GLY A 42 -18.48 -27.88 10.04
N MET A 43 -19.25 -27.18 10.87
CA MET A 43 -18.73 -26.07 11.67
C MET A 43 -17.64 -26.52 12.64
N LEU A 44 -17.80 -27.70 13.26
CA LEU A 44 -16.81 -28.27 14.16
C LEU A 44 -15.51 -28.60 13.43
N VAL A 45 -15.59 -29.17 12.22
CA VAL A 45 -14.43 -29.42 11.36
C VAL A 45 -13.68 -28.11 11.08
N ASP A 46 -14.37 -27.08 10.62
CA ASP A 46 -13.77 -25.76 10.36
C ASP A 46 -13.12 -25.18 11.62
N ALA A 47 -13.81 -25.23 12.76
CA ALA A 47 -13.30 -24.73 14.04
C ALA A 47 -12.02 -25.45 14.46
N VAL A 48 -12.01 -26.79 14.44
CA VAL A 48 -10.85 -27.60 14.83
C VAL A 48 -9.66 -27.33 13.89
N VAL A 49 -9.90 -27.27 12.59
CA VAL A 49 -8.84 -26.98 11.60
C VAL A 49 -8.25 -25.58 11.82
N LEU A 50 -9.09 -24.55 11.97
CA LEU A 50 -8.63 -23.18 12.17
C LEU A 50 -7.97 -22.95 13.54
N LEU A 51 -8.38 -23.67 14.59
CA LEU A 51 -7.71 -23.63 15.90
C LEU A 51 -6.30 -24.23 15.82
N ARG A 52 -6.15 -25.35 15.09
CA ARG A 52 -4.87 -26.05 14.93
C ARG A 52 -3.94 -25.41 13.91
N ALA A 53 -4.47 -24.61 12.97
CA ALA A 53 -3.69 -24.01 11.89
C ALA A 53 -2.51 -23.15 12.40
N ARG A 54 -2.63 -22.43 13.52
CA ARG A 54 -1.55 -21.63 14.14
C ARG A 54 -0.70 -20.87 13.11
N PRO A 55 -1.26 -19.86 12.41
CA PRO A 55 -0.53 -19.12 11.40
C PRO A 55 0.63 -18.34 12.02
N GLU A 56 1.81 -18.47 11.42
CA GLU A 56 3.03 -17.72 11.74
C GLU A 56 3.39 -16.91 10.49
N LEU A 57 3.75 -15.64 10.67
CA LEU A 57 4.14 -14.76 9.58
C LEU A 57 5.58 -14.29 9.79
N GLU A 58 6.37 -14.45 8.75
CA GLU A 58 7.65 -13.78 8.58
C GLU A 58 7.43 -12.68 7.54
N THR A 59 7.80 -11.44 7.87
CA THR A 59 7.64 -10.29 6.99
C THR A 59 8.97 -9.62 6.73
N ASP A 60 9.18 -9.21 5.49
CA ASP A 60 10.30 -8.36 5.10
C ASP A 60 9.72 -7.04 4.57
N VAL A 61 10.01 -5.96 5.29
CA VAL A 61 9.42 -4.63 5.09
C VAL A 61 10.53 -3.69 4.65
N PRO A 62 10.46 -3.12 3.43
CA PRO A 62 11.43 -2.13 3.00
C PRO A 62 11.39 -0.88 3.89
N THR A 63 12.55 -0.35 4.24
CA THR A 63 12.69 0.82 5.12
C THR A 63 12.36 2.15 4.42
N ALA A 64 12.30 2.16 3.09
CA ALA A 64 11.97 3.35 2.32
C ALA A 64 11.21 3.02 1.03
N VAL A 65 10.40 3.97 0.57
CA VAL A 65 9.64 3.89 -0.68
C VAL A 65 9.55 5.25 -1.34
N GLY A 66 9.57 5.29 -2.67
CA GLY A 66 9.38 6.51 -3.45
C GLY A 66 7.96 7.06 -3.34
N VAL A 67 7.81 8.38 -3.28
CA VAL A 67 6.48 9.02 -3.34
C VAL A 67 5.76 8.62 -4.62
N GLY A 68 4.56 8.09 -4.45
CA GLY A 68 3.66 7.65 -5.50
C GLY A 68 4.00 6.29 -6.10
N ASP A 69 4.92 5.55 -5.49
CA ASP A 69 5.13 4.11 -5.73
C ASP A 69 4.42 3.30 -4.65
N ASP A 70 4.37 1.99 -4.84
CA ASP A 70 3.84 1.06 -3.84
C ASP A 70 5.00 0.43 -3.06
N LEU A 71 4.90 0.45 -1.74
CA LEU A 71 5.75 -0.32 -0.84
C LEU A 71 5.30 -1.78 -0.92
N GLU A 72 6.17 -2.64 -1.43
CA GLU A 72 5.94 -4.09 -1.50
C GLU A 72 6.39 -4.77 -0.21
N VAL A 73 5.43 -5.19 0.61
CA VAL A 73 5.71 -5.96 1.83
C VAL A 73 5.72 -7.44 1.49
N PHE A 74 6.86 -8.10 1.64
CA PHE A 74 6.98 -9.53 1.40
C PHE A 74 6.54 -10.28 2.65
N VAL A 75 5.57 -11.17 2.49
CA VAL A 75 4.98 -11.93 3.59
C VAL A 75 5.14 -13.41 3.29
N ARG A 76 5.91 -14.11 4.14
CA ARG A 76 5.95 -15.56 4.16
C ARG A 76 5.08 -16.05 5.30
N MET A 77 3.93 -16.63 4.95
CA MET A 77 3.03 -17.24 5.92
C MET A 77 3.27 -18.74 6.00
N ARG A 78 3.38 -19.26 7.22
CA ARG A 78 3.41 -20.69 7.53
C ARG A 78 2.23 -21.07 8.41
N HIS A 79 1.69 -22.26 8.21
CA HIS A 79 0.65 -22.78 9.08
C HIS A 79 0.66 -24.32 9.14
N ARG A 80 0.09 -24.87 10.22
CA ARG A 80 0.16 -26.29 10.58
C ARG A 80 -1.05 -27.12 10.15
N SER A 81 -1.99 -26.53 9.39
CA SER A 81 -3.14 -27.28 8.87
C SER A 81 -2.69 -28.33 7.85
N VAL A 82 -3.44 -29.42 7.80
CA VAL A 82 -3.29 -30.45 6.76
C VAL A 82 -4.02 -30.06 5.47
N PHE A 83 -5.07 -29.24 5.59
CA PHE A 83 -5.86 -28.76 4.46
C PHE A 83 -5.31 -27.43 3.94
N PRO A 84 -5.32 -27.19 2.62
CA PRO A 84 -5.10 -25.85 2.08
C PRO A 84 -6.25 -24.94 2.53
N LEU A 85 -5.90 -23.75 2.99
CA LEU A 85 -6.84 -22.74 3.46
C LEU A 85 -6.84 -21.54 2.52
N ARG A 86 -7.88 -20.72 2.55
CA ARG A 86 -7.85 -19.41 1.89
C ARG A 86 -7.42 -18.36 2.91
N ALA A 87 -6.37 -17.62 2.59
CA ALA A 87 -5.88 -16.51 3.41
C ALA A 87 -6.18 -15.19 2.72
N THR A 88 -6.59 -14.19 3.49
CA THR A 88 -6.64 -12.79 3.05
C THR A 88 -5.72 -11.98 3.94
N PHE A 89 -4.93 -11.09 3.35
CA PHE A 89 -4.00 -10.18 4.04
C PHE A 89 -4.46 -8.75 3.87
N ARG A 90 -4.34 -7.95 4.93
CA ARG A 90 -4.59 -6.49 4.92
C ARG A 90 -3.56 -5.79 5.79
N SER A 91 -2.97 -4.72 5.28
CA SER A 91 -2.04 -3.88 6.04
C SER A 91 -2.77 -2.86 6.92
N GLU A 92 -2.23 -2.64 8.12
CA GLU A 92 -2.57 -1.56 9.03
C GLU A 92 -1.39 -0.59 9.06
N VAL A 93 -1.60 0.64 8.59
CA VAL A 93 -0.55 1.62 8.35
C VAL A 93 -0.95 3.00 8.86
N ASP A 94 0.06 3.78 9.24
CA ASP A 94 -0.09 5.21 9.53
C ASP A 94 0.04 6.06 8.28
N LEU A 95 -0.63 7.21 8.27
CA LEU A 95 -0.40 8.24 7.26
C LEU A 95 1.08 8.67 7.26
N PRO A 96 1.68 8.97 6.09
CA PRO A 96 1.04 9.07 4.77
C PRO A 96 0.79 7.77 4.01
N LEU A 97 1.15 6.59 4.52
CA LEU A 97 0.88 5.32 3.83
C LEU A 97 -0.61 5.01 3.80
N LEU A 98 -1.06 4.33 2.75
CA LEU A 98 -2.44 3.88 2.59
C LEU A 98 -2.49 2.40 2.17
N PRO A 99 -3.39 1.59 2.73
CA PRO A 99 -3.57 0.21 2.30
C PRO A 99 -4.17 0.16 0.89
N ARG A 100 -3.64 -0.69 -0.01
CA ARG A 100 -4.15 -0.85 -1.39
C ARG A 100 -5.40 -1.74 -1.49
N GLY A 101 -5.70 -2.53 -0.47
CA GLY A 101 -6.85 -3.45 -0.44
C GLY A 101 -6.50 -4.79 0.17
N ASP A 102 -7.43 -5.74 0.05
CA ASP A 102 -7.24 -7.11 0.51
C ASP A 102 -6.47 -7.92 -0.53
N VAL A 103 -5.44 -8.66 -0.09
CA VAL A 103 -4.72 -9.62 -0.93
C VAL A 103 -5.15 -11.02 -0.56
N ASP A 104 -5.76 -11.74 -1.49
CA ASP A 104 -6.16 -13.14 -1.31
C ASP A 104 -5.06 -14.09 -1.78
N ALA A 105 -4.80 -15.13 -1.00
CA ALA A 105 -3.89 -16.21 -1.36
C ALA A 105 -4.44 -17.59 -0.99
N SER A 106 -4.03 -18.60 -1.75
CA SER A 106 -4.24 -20.00 -1.39
C SER A 106 -3.11 -20.44 -0.46
N ALA A 107 -3.41 -20.55 0.83
CA ALA A 107 -2.47 -20.92 1.86
C ALA A 107 -2.28 -22.43 1.88
N ARG A 108 -1.13 -22.89 1.42
CA ARG A 108 -0.59 -24.22 1.72
C ARG A 108 0.32 -24.12 2.95
N ARG A 109 1.06 -25.18 3.31
CA ARG A 109 1.93 -25.19 4.50
C ARG A 109 2.82 -23.95 4.62
N THR A 110 3.40 -23.52 3.50
CA THR A 110 4.14 -22.27 3.35
C THR A 110 3.60 -21.54 2.12
N THR A 111 3.40 -20.24 2.21
CA THR A 111 2.94 -19.42 1.09
C THR A 111 3.59 -18.06 1.18
N GLU A 112 4.11 -17.59 0.05
CA GLU A 112 4.72 -16.26 -0.08
C GLU A 112 3.75 -15.37 -0.85
N VAL A 113 3.56 -14.15 -0.33
CA VAL A 113 2.60 -13.17 -0.85
C VAL A 113 3.24 -11.80 -0.74
N VAL A 114 3.01 -10.95 -1.74
CA VAL A 114 3.38 -9.52 -1.67
C VAL A 114 2.12 -8.73 -1.34
N VAL A 115 2.21 -7.91 -0.29
CA VAL A 115 1.13 -7.02 0.13
C VAL A 115 1.52 -5.58 -0.23
N PRO A 116 0.89 -4.96 -1.23
CA PRO A 116 1.22 -3.61 -1.65
C PRO A 116 0.60 -2.57 -0.69
N VAL A 117 1.37 -1.52 -0.41
CA VAL A 117 0.94 -0.35 0.38
C VAL A 117 1.27 0.91 -0.40
N ALA A 118 0.29 1.77 -0.64
CA ALA A 118 0.48 2.99 -1.40
C ALA A 118 1.22 4.06 -0.57
N ALA A 119 2.15 4.78 -1.20
CA ALA A 119 2.88 5.88 -0.59
C ALA A 119 2.56 7.24 -1.26
N PRO A 120 1.33 7.78 -1.13
CA PRO A 120 0.87 8.95 -1.89
C PRO A 120 1.55 10.27 -1.54
N ARG A 121 2.14 10.40 -0.34
CA ARG A 121 2.75 11.65 0.13
C ARG A 121 4.05 11.36 0.87
N ARG A 122 4.99 12.29 0.77
CA ARG A 122 6.27 12.24 1.48
C ARG A 122 6.06 12.32 3.00
N GLY A 123 6.89 11.63 3.76
CA GLY A 123 6.90 11.65 5.23
C GLY A 123 7.39 10.34 5.82
N GLY A 124 7.59 10.30 7.13
CA GLY A 124 7.74 9.04 7.86
C GLY A 124 6.38 8.45 8.19
N ALA A 125 6.23 7.14 8.00
CA ALA A 125 5.06 6.38 8.38
C ALA A 125 5.49 5.09 9.07
N ARG A 126 4.51 4.37 9.63
CA ARG A 126 4.71 3.05 10.22
C ARG A 126 3.78 2.03 9.61
N LEU A 127 4.31 0.85 9.35
CA LEU A 127 3.51 -0.37 9.14
C LEU A 127 3.26 -0.99 10.51
N ARG A 128 2.09 -0.69 11.10
CA ARG A 128 1.77 -1.11 12.47
C ARG A 128 1.58 -2.62 12.56
N ALA A 129 0.80 -3.17 11.66
CA ALA A 129 0.44 -4.57 11.69
C ALA A 129 0.02 -5.11 10.33
N LEU A 130 0.04 -6.43 10.22
CA LEU A 130 -0.62 -7.17 9.16
C LEU A 130 -1.77 -7.98 9.74
N TRP A 131 -2.96 -7.78 9.19
CA TRP A 131 -4.14 -8.57 9.50
C TRP A 131 -4.21 -9.75 8.55
N THR A 132 -4.42 -10.93 9.11
CA THR A 132 -4.67 -12.15 8.36
C THR A 132 -6.06 -12.68 8.65
N ARG A 133 -6.77 -13.09 7.61
CA ARG A 133 -8.04 -13.80 7.71
C ARG A 133 -7.91 -15.16 7.04
N LEU A 134 -8.06 -16.23 7.82
CA LEU A 134 -8.11 -17.61 7.31
C LEU A 134 -9.55 -18.09 7.24
N ASP A 135 -9.96 -18.59 6.08
CA ASP A 135 -11.22 -19.31 5.89
C ASP A 135 -11.00 -20.81 6.15
N GLY A 136 -11.94 -21.43 6.89
CA GLY A 136 -11.95 -22.88 7.07
C GLY A 136 -12.18 -23.63 5.74
N PRO A 137 -11.84 -24.93 5.66
CA PRO A 137 -11.97 -25.71 4.43
C PRO A 137 -13.41 -25.76 3.88
N LEU A 138 -14.43 -25.79 4.74
CA LEU A 138 -15.84 -25.75 4.35
C LEU A 138 -16.37 -24.30 4.23
N ARG A 139 -15.56 -23.31 4.60
CA ARG A 139 -15.87 -21.87 4.55
C ARG A 139 -17.10 -21.49 5.37
N PHE A 140 -17.38 -22.19 6.46
CA PHE A 140 -18.42 -21.83 7.44
C PHE A 140 -17.89 -20.87 8.49
N LEU A 141 -16.65 -21.09 8.94
CA LEU A 141 -15.99 -20.23 9.92
C LEU A 141 -14.75 -19.57 9.35
N ARG A 142 -14.41 -18.42 9.94
CA ARG A 142 -13.19 -17.69 9.63
C ARG A 142 -12.48 -17.27 10.90
N ARG A 143 -11.16 -17.19 10.82
CA ARG A 143 -10.30 -16.71 11.90
C ARG A 143 -9.59 -15.45 11.42
N ILE A 144 -9.59 -14.41 12.25
CA ILE A 144 -8.86 -13.17 12.00
C ILE A 144 -7.81 -13.05 13.09
N ASP A 145 -6.55 -12.88 12.69
CA ASP A 145 -5.42 -12.65 13.58
C ASP A 145 -4.69 -11.36 13.16
N ARG A 146 -4.24 -10.56 14.13
CA ARG A 146 -3.43 -9.35 13.93
C ARG A 146 -1.98 -9.67 14.30
N HIS A 147 -1.05 -9.38 13.40
CA HIS A 147 0.39 -9.57 13.60
C HIS A 147 1.07 -8.20 13.70
N SER A 148 1.60 -7.88 14.87
CA SER A 148 2.27 -6.60 15.13
C SER A 148 3.63 -6.56 14.46
N LEU A 149 3.96 -5.44 13.81
CA LEU A 149 5.23 -5.21 13.11
C LEU A 149 5.92 -3.96 13.65
N GLU A 150 5.22 -2.81 13.65
CA GLU A 150 5.72 -1.50 14.10
C GLU A 150 6.97 -1.01 13.34
N ASP A 151 7.14 -1.44 12.09
CA ASP A 151 8.26 -1.04 11.22
C ASP A 151 8.12 0.40 10.73
N GLU A 152 9.20 1.17 10.81
CA GLU A 152 9.27 2.54 10.30
C GLU A 152 9.65 2.55 8.81
N VAL A 153 8.87 3.31 8.02
CA VAL A 153 9.06 3.43 6.58
C VAL A 153 9.17 4.90 6.21
N ALA A 154 10.27 5.26 5.54
CA ALA A 154 10.49 6.59 5.01
C ALA A 154 9.94 6.71 3.59
N VAL A 155 8.91 7.54 3.39
CA VAL A 155 8.47 7.91 2.05
C VAL A 155 9.34 9.05 1.53
N VAL A 156 10.25 8.72 0.62
CA VAL A 156 11.29 9.61 0.08
C VAL A 156 10.94 10.10 -1.33
N PRO A 157 11.49 11.23 -1.79
CA PRO A 157 11.32 11.66 -3.17
C PRO A 157 11.77 10.55 -4.14
N ASN A 158 10.94 10.22 -5.13
CA ASN A 158 11.30 9.25 -6.15
C ASN A 158 12.28 9.92 -7.15
N ALA A 159 13.58 9.78 -6.91
CA ALA A 159 14.64 10.33 -7.76
C ALA A 159 14.62 9.74 -9.17
N GLU A 160 14.14 8.50 -9.31
CA GLU A 160 14.02 7.84 -10.61
C GLU A 160 12.89 8.45 -11.45
N ARG A 161 11.73 8.74 -10.85
CA ARG A 161 10.66 9.52 -11.48
C ARG A 161 11.14 10.91 -11.90
N VAL A 162 11.91 11.59 -11.04
CA VAL A 162 12.45 12.91 -11.38
C VAL A 162 13.39 12.80 -12.59
N ARG A 163 14.23 11.77 -12.64
CA ARG A 163 15.12 11.50 -13.77
C ARG A 163 14.35 11.17 -15.05
N GLU A 164 13.32 10.32 -14.98
CA GLU A 164 12.47 10.00 -16.12
C GLU A 164 11.71 11.22 -16.64
N LEU A 165 11.15 12.03 -15.74
CA LEU A 165 10.46 13.27 -16.11
C LEU A 165 11.44 14.25 -16.77
N ALA A 166 12.65 14.36 -16.22
CA ALA A 166 13.71 15.17 -16.80
C ALA A 166 14.13 14.64 -18.18
N LEU A 167 14.29 13.33 -18.35
CA LEU A 167 14.59 12.73 -19.66
C LEU A 167 13.43 12.86 -20.65
N ALA A 168 12.18 12.81 -20.22
CA ALA A 168 11.03 13.04 -21.08
C ALA A 168 10.94 14.51 -21.52
N HIS A 169 11.20 15.45 -20.60
CA HIS A 169 11.11 16.88 -20.88
C HIS A 169 12.33 17.43 -21.64
N PHE A 170 13.53 17.02 -21.25
CA PHE A 170 14.80 17.47 -21.84
C PHE A 170 15.34 16.52 -22.91
N GLY A 171 15.07 15.20 -22.83
CA GLY A 171 15.50 14.23 -23.85
C GLY A 171 14.64 14.24 -25.13
N ALA A 172 13.42 14.80 -25.07
CA ALA A 172 12.64 15.12 -26.28
C ALA A 172 13.21 16.33 -27.05
N GLN A 173 14.17 17.08 -26.48
CA GLN A 173 14.94 18.09 -27.21
C GLN A 173 16.01 17.40 -28.08
N ARG A 174 15.56 16.70 -29.12
CA ARG A 174 16.42 16.33 -30.24
C ARG A 174 16.86 17.62 -30.92
N TYR A 175 18.10 18.03 -30.68
CA TYR A 175 18.77 19.17 -31.33
C TYR A 175 18.12 20.54 -31.06
N GLY A 176 18.21 21.01 -29.82
CA GLY A 176 18.26 22.44 -29.54
C GLY A 176 19.62 22.72 -28.93
N GLY A 177 20.50 23.42 -29.64
CA GLY A 177 21.80 23.83 -29.10
C GLY A 177 21.63 24.47 -27.73
N VAL A 178 22.66 24.36 -26.88
CA VAL A 178 22.69 25.02 -25.58
C VAL A 178 22.32 26.49 -25.77
N HIS A 179 21.04 26.84 -25.55
CA HIS A 179 20.63 28.22 -25.45
C HIS A 179 21.10 28.67 -24.07
N VAL A 180 22.40 28.98 -23.99
CA VAL A 180 22.91 29.88 -22.97
C VAL A 180 22.25 31.22 -23.27
N VAL A 181 21.04 31.41 -22.76
CA VAL A 181 20.48 32.75 -22.63
C VAL A 181 21.31 33.39 -21.53
N LYS A 182 22.46 33.96 -21.92
CA LYS A 182 23.01 35.08 -21.18
C LYS A 182 21.91 36.12 -21.23
N ARG A 183 21.11 36.20 -20.16
CA ARG A 183 20.39 37.42 -19.84
C ARG A 183 21.46 38.49 -19.65
N ARG A 184 21.90 39.08 -20.76
CA ARG A 184 22.46 40.41 -20.74
C ARG A 184 21.30 41.23 -20.20
N GLY A 185 21.46 41.74 -18.97
CA GLY A 185 20.50 42.69 -18.44
C GLY A 185 20.29 43.74 -19.51
N ASP A 186 19.02 44.07 -19.78
CA ASP A 186 18.63 45.19 -20.64
C ASP A 186 19.58 46.34 -20.29
N GLY A 187 20.45 46.72 -21.23
CA GLY A 187 21.69 47.47 -20.95
C GLY A 187 21.47 48.50 -19.87
N GLY A 188 21.86 48.15 -18.63
CA GLY A 188 21.69 49.06 -17.51
C GLY A 188 22.58 50.26 -17.75
N GLU A 189 22.29 51.40 -17.13
CA GLU A 189 23.06 52.66 -17.26
C GLU A 189 24.58 52.47 -17.06
N LEU A 190 25.00 51.36 -16.44
CA LEU A 190 26.39 50.94 -16.24
C LEU A 190 27.09 50.38 -17.49
N ASP A 191 26.35 49.78 -18.45
CA ASP A 191 26.92 49.22 -19.70
C ASP A 191 27.21 50.34 -20.73
N SER A 192 26.73 51.57 -20.48
CA SER A 192 27.05 52.79 -21.23
C SER A 192 28.15 53.65 -20.59
N LEU A 193 28.71 53.24 -19.44
CA LEU A 193 29.83 53.96 -18.84
C LEU A 193 31.14 53.57 -19.54
N GLU A 194 31.79 54.55 -20.15
CA GLU A 194 33.12 54.39 -20.72
C GLU A 194 34.21 54.68 -19.68
N ALA A 195 35.42 54.15 -19.90
CA ALA A 195 36.55 54.42 -19.04
C ALA A 195 36.96 55.90 -19.14
N TYR A 196 37.26 56.52 -18.00
CA TYR A 196 37.71 57.91 -17.97
C TYR A 196 39.07 58.06 -18.68
N GLU A 197 39.13 58.99 -19.64
CA GLU A 197 40.36 59.41 -20.32
C GLU A 197 40.75 60.83 -19.91
N PRO A 198 42.05 61.11 -19.70
CA PRO A 198 42.53 62.45 -19.37
C PRO A 198 42.18 63.46 -20.47
N GLY A 199 41.34 64.45 -20.13
CA GLY A 199 40.86 65.48 -21.07
C GLY A 199 39.35 65.52 -21.22
N MET A 200 38.63 64.51 -20.71
CA MET A 200 37.17 64.53 -20.59
C MET A 200 36.68 65.57 -19.57
N ASP A 201 35.48 66.10 -19.80
CA ASP A 201 34.81 67.00 -18.85
C ASP A 201 34.50 66.25 -17.54
N LEU A 202 34.93 66.81 -16.41
CA LEU A 202 34.72 66.23 -15.08
C LEU A 202 33.24 66.22 -14.65
N ARG A 203 32.38 67.02 -15.30
CA ARG A 203 30.94 67.06 -15.00
C ARG A 203 30.18 65.86 -15.54
N THR A 204 30.72 65.17 -16.53
CA THR A 204 30.11 63.97 -17.14
C THR A 204 30.54 62.68 -16.43
N VAL A 205 31.38 62.77 -15.40
CA VAL A 205 31.86 61.62 -14.62
C VAL A 205 30.83 61.23 -13.56
N ASP A 206 30.37 59.97 -13.59
CA ASP A 206 29.55 59.40 -12.51
C ASP A 206 30.43 58.94 -11.34
N TRP A 207 30.51 59.80 -10.32
CA TRP A 207 31.29 59.56 -9.10
C TRP A 207 30.68 58.50 -8.18
N LYS A 208 29.39 58.16 -8.35
CA LYS A 208 28.69 57.17 -7.53
C LYS A 208 29.00 55.75 -8.00
N ALA A 209 29.19 55.57 -9.31
CA ALA A 209 29.64 54.32 -9.91
C ALA A 209 31.10 54.00 -9.54
N SER A 210 32.00 54.98 -9.57
CA SER A 210 33.43 54.78 -9.29
C SER A 210 33.73 54.41 -7.82
N ALA A 211 32.94 54.91 -6.87
CA ALA A 211 33.13 54.64 -5.43
C ALA A 211 32.96 53.16 -5.04
N ARG A 212 32.30 52.35 -5.86
CA ARG A 212 32.04 50.93 -5.56
C ARG A 212 33.17 49.97 -5.95
N HIS A 213 34.22 50.45 -6.62
CA HIS A 213 35.34 49.62 -7.11
C HIS A 213 36.55 49.55 -6.13
N GLN A 214 36.44 50.08 -4.91
CA GLN A 214 37.52 50.07 -3.90
C GLN A 214 37.20 49.25 -2.64
N ALA A 215 36.40 48.19 -2.75
CA ALA A 215 36.22 47.21 -1.67
C ALA A 215 36.91 45.89 -2.01
#